data_AF-A0AAW7AVT2-F1
#
_entry.id   AF-A0AAW7AVT2-F1
#
_cell.length_a   1.000
_cell.length_b   1.000
_cell.length_c   1.000
_cell.angle_alpha   90.00
_cell.angle_beta   90.00
_cell.angle_gamma   90.00
#
_symmetry.space_group_name_H-M   'P 1'
#
loop_
_entity.id
_entity.type
_entity.pdbx_description
1 polymer ?
#
loop_
_entity_poly.entity_id
_entity_poly.type
_entity_poly.pdbx_seq_one_letter_code
_entity_poly.pdbx_strand_id
1 'polypeptide(L)'
;MRPYELAKLIHRELSPLCPKLSAAINRALVEIGEGSVLVGLGPGTHESDNISFQESEVIPVSVGDESYILSRIHAMMENLETHTSWRVIVDKKSTKPGAPLELLYTLVRTKEEW
;
A
#
# COMPACT_ATOMS: atom_id res chain seq x y z
N MET A 1 -9.20 13.57 4.93
CA MET A 1 -9.97 12.62 4.10
C MET A 1 -10.31 11.41 4.96
N ARG A 2 -11.49 10.79 4.85
CA ARG A 2 -11.80 9.57 5.64
C ARG A 2 -11.04 8.35 5.09
N PRO A 3 -10.71 7.33 5.92
CA PRO A 3 -10.00 6.12 5.47
C PRO A 3 -10.64 5.45 4.25
N TYR A 4 -11.97 5.42 4.19
CA TYR A 4 -12.71 4.86 3.06
C TYR A 4 -12.61 5.71 1.76
N GLU A 5 -12.59 7.03 1.90
CA GLU A 5 -12.42 7.94 0.75
C GLU A 5 -11.00 7.82 0.19
N LEU A 6 -10.01 7.67 1.07
CA LEU A 6 -8.63 7.41 0.71
C LEU A 6 -8.46 6.04 0.03
N ALA A 7 -9.06 4.99 0.58
CA ALA A 7 -9.05 3.66 -0.02
C ALA A 7 -9.64 3.68 -1.44
N LYS A 8 -10.75 4.42 -1.65
CA LYS A 8 -11.34 4.62 -2.98
C LYS A 8 -10.41 5.34 -3.95
N LEU A 9 -9.76 6.41 -3.50
CA LEU A 9 -8.80 7.15 -4.33
C LEU A 9 -7.65 6.24 -4.75
N ILE A 10 -7.00 5.59 -3.79
CA ILE A 10 -5.86 4.69 -4.03
C ILE A 10 -6.30 3.53 -4.93
N HIS A 11 -7.47 2.95 -4.71
CA HIS A 11 -7.99 1.89 -5.57
C HIS A 11 -8.21 2.34 -7.01
N ARG A 12 -8.80 3.52 -7.22
CA ARG A 12 -9.00 4.07 -8.56
C ARG A 12 -7.67 4.30 -9.29
N GLU A 13 -6.66 4.81 -8.58
CA GLU A 13 -5.38 5.19 -9.19
C GLU A 13 -4.41 4.02 -9.35
N LEU A 14 -4.43 3.03 -8.46
CA LEU A 14 -3.48 1.92 -8.45
C LEU A 14 -4.04 0.60 -8.96
N SER A 15 -5.35 0.31 -8.86
CA SER A 15 -5.86 -1.00 -9.31
C SER A 15 -5.57 -1.36 -10.77
N PRO A 16 -5.50 -0.40 -11.74
CA PRO A 16 -5.15 -0.72 -13.12
C PRO A 16 -3.65 -1.04 -13.33
N LEU A 17 -2.79 -0.63 -12.39
CA LEU A 17 -1.33 -0.71 -12.52
C LEU A 17 -0.73 -1.76 -11.57
N CYS A 18 -1.21 -1.75 -10.33
CA CYS A 18 -0.71 -2.44 -9.16
C CYS A 18 -1.88 -3.03 -8.35
N PRO A 19 -2.61 -4.02 -8.90
CA PRO A 19 -3.84 -4.52 -8.29
C PRO A 19 -3.61 -5.13 -6.91
N LYS A 20 -2.46 -5.76 -6.67
CA LYS A 20 -2.18 -6.36 -5.36
C LYS A 20 -1.83 -5.30 -4.32
N LEU A 21 -1.06 -4.27 -4.69
CA LEU A 21 -0.82 -3.13 -3.82
C LEU A 21 -2.14 -2.44 -3.43
N SER A 22 -3.02 -2.22 -4.41
CA SER A 22 -4.33 -1.64 -4.16
C SER A 22 -5.14 -2.47 -3.16
N ALA A 23 -5.19 -3.80 -3.34
CA ALA A 23 -5.89 -4.69 -2.42
C ALA A 23 -5.27 -4.70 -1.02
N ALA A 24 -3.93 -4.72 -0.93
CA ALA A 24 -3.19 -4.67 0.32
C ALA A 24 -3.49 -3.39 1.11
N ILE A 25 -3.50 -2.23 0.44
CA ILE A 25 -3.85 -0.95 1.08
C ILE A 25 -5.32 -0.93 1.50
N ASN A 26 -6.23 -1.45 0.68
CA ASN A 26 -7.64 -1.54 1.05
C ASN A 26 -7.82 -2.39 2.32
N ARG A 27 -7.13 -3.53 2.41
CA ARG A 27 -7.07 -4.34 3.63
C ARG A 27 -6.50 -3.56 4.81
N ALA A 28 -5.39 -2.85 4.61
CA ALA A 28 -4.76 -2.03 5.64
C ALA A 28 -5.70 -0.94 6.19
N LEU A 29 -6.50 -0.29 5.34
CA LEU A 29 -7.36 0.82 5.73
C LEU A 29 -8.75 0.41 6.21
N VAL A 30 -9.34 -0.60 5.58
CA VAL A 30 -10.76 -0.96 5.76
C VAL A 30 -10.94 -2.21 6.60
N GLU A 31 -10.01 -3.16 6.56
CA GLU A 31 -10.11 -4.38 7.37
C GLU A 31 -9.36 -4.22 8.70
N ILE A 32 -8.17 -3.61 8.67
CA ILE A 32 -7.22 -3.55 9.80
C ILE A 32 -7.07 -2.12 10.39
N GLY A 33 -7.40 -1.09 9.61
CA GLY A 33 -7.04 0.31 9.89
C GLY A 33 -8.05 1.06 10.73
N GLU A 34 -7.66 2.23 11.24
CA GLU A 34 -8.32 3.12 12.22
C GLU A 34 -9.82 3.44 11.97
N GLY A 35 -10.38 3.13 10.79
CA GLY A 35 -11.80 3.28 10.47
C GLY A 35 -12.61 1.99 10.36
N SER A 36 -11.99 0.82 10.59
CA SER A 36 -12.66 -0.48 10.51
C SER A 36 -13.46 -0.76 11.77
N VAL A 37 -14.72 -1.19 11.61
CA VAL A 37 -15.55 -1.72 12.72
C VAL A 37 -14.92 -2.98 13.34
N LEU A 38 -13.96 -3.60 12.65
CA LEU A 38 -13.26 -4.80 13.08
C LEU A 38 -11.96 -4.51 13.85
N VAL A 39 -11.52 -3.26 13.94
CA VAL A 39 -10.34 -2.88 14.75
C VAL A 39 -10.60 -3.23 16.21
N GLY A 40 -9.69 -3.99 16.81
CA GLY A 40 -9.75 -4.40 18.22
C GLY A 40 -10.67 -5.59 18.52
N LEU A 41 -11.34 -6.18 17.51
CA LEU A 41 -12.16 -7.39 17.69
C LEU A 41 -11.35 -8.70 17.62
N GLY A 42 -10.13 -8.66 17.06
CA GLY A 42 -9.19 -9.78 17.02
C GLY A 42 -7.85 -9.45 17.68
N PRO A 43 -7.11 -10.45 18.20
CA PRO A 43 -5.75 -10.22 18.71
C PRO A 43 -4.85 -9.60 17.63
N GLY A 44 -4.16 -8.50 17.95
CA GLY A 44 -3.25 -7.84 17.00
C GLY A 44 -3.94 -6.97 15.94
N THR A 45 -5.22 -6.64 16.11
CA THR A 45 -6.00 -5.78 15.20
C THR A 45 -6.43 -4.47 15.84
N HIS A 46 -6.01 -4.20 17.08
CA HIS A 46 -6.31 -2.93 17.74
C HIS A 46 -5.59 -1.78 17.03
N GLU A 47 -6.13 -0.57 17.06
CA GLU A 47 -5.53 0.60 16.40
C GLU A 47 -4.10 0.90 16.89
N SER A 48 -3.81 0.50 18.13
CA SER A 48 -2.51 0.65 18.80
C SER A 48 -1.51 -0.47 18.51
N ASP A 49 -1.91 -1.50 17.76
CA ASP A 49 -1.02 -2.63 17.49
C ASP A 49 -0.06 -2.30 16.35
N ASN A 50 1.21 -2.66 16.56
CA ASN A 50 2.21 -2.70 15.50
C ASN A 50 1.85 -3.83 14.53
N ILE A 51 1.54 -3.47 13.29
CA ILE A 51 1.15 -4.42 12.27
C ILE A 51 2.08 -4.24 11.09
N SER A 52 2.65 -5.35 10.62
CA SER A 52 3.34 -5.40 9.34
C SER A 52 2.90 -6.61 8.54
N PHE A 53 2.79 -6.43 7.24
CA PHE A 53 2.58 -7.53 6.31
C PHE A 53 3.18 -7.20 4.94
N GLN A 54 3.44 -8.25 4.18
CA GLN A 54 4.08 -8.14 2.88
C GLN A 54 3.15 -8.61 1.77
N GLU A 55 3.28 -7.96 0.62
CA GLU A 55 2.64 -8.37 -0.63
C GLU A 55 3.65 -8.24 -1.76
N SER A 56 3.56 -9.09 -2.78
CA SER A 56 4.47 -9.00 -3.92
C SER A 56 3.72 -9.13 -5.23
N GLU A 57 4.11 -8.32 -6.21
CA GLU A 57 3.53 -8.37 -7.54
C GLU A 57 4.57 -8.25 -8.64
N VAL A 58 4.22 -8.85 -9.78
CA VAL A 58 5.02 -8.81 -10.99
C VAL A 58 4.19 -8.08 -12.04
N ILE A 59 4.69 -6.93 -12.50
CA ILE A 59 4.01 -6.08 -13.46
C ILE A 59 4.70 -6.23 -14.81
N PRO A 60 4.01 -6.68 -15.88
CA PRO A 60 4.57 -6.63 -17.21
C PRO A 60 4.72 -5.15 -17.62
N VAL A 61 5.95 -4.71 -17.90
CA VAL A 61 6.24 -3.32 -18.27
C VAL A 61 6.83 -3.24 -19.67
N SER A 62 6.36 -2.29 -20.47
CA SER A 62 7.03 -1.92 -21.71
C SER A 62 8.08 -0.82 -21.44
N VAL A 63 8.92 -0.53 -22.44
CA VAL A 63 9.99 0.49 -22.29
C VAL A 63 9.35 1.86 -22.06
N GLY A 64 9.49 2.40 -20.84
CA GLY A 64 8.96 3.72 -20.44
C GLY A 64 7.82 3.66 -19.40
N ASP A 65 7.16 2.52 -19.24
CA ASP A 65 6.04 2.37 -18.29
C ASP A 65 6.51 2.31 -16.83
N GLU A 66 7.74 1.85 -16.60
CA GLU A 66 8.27 1.62 -15.25
C GLU A 66 8.29 2.91 -14.43
N SER A 67 8.84 4.00 -14.97
CA SER A 67 8.91 5.29 -14.29
C SER A 67 7.52 5.85 -14.03
N TYR A 68 6.58 5.65 -14.95
CA TYR A 68 5.19 6.05 -14.77
C TYR A 68 4.56 5.29 -13.59
N ILE A 69 4.66 3.96 -13.56
CA ILE A 69 4.12 3.13 -12.47
C ILE A 69 4.71 3.53 -11.12
N LEU A 70 6.04 3.64 -11.02
CA LEU A 70 6.71 4.03 -9.77
C LEU A 70 6.29 5.42 -9.30
N SER A 71 6.15 6.40 -10.20
CA SER A 71 5.69 7.75 -9.85
C SER A 71 4.26 7.74 -9.29
N ARG A 72 3.39 6.88 -9.84
CA ARG A 72 2.00 6.72 -9.41
C ARG A 72 1.90 6.05 -8.05
N ILE A 73 2.72 5.03 -7.82
CA ILE A 73 2.85 4.40 -6.49
C ILE A 73 3.30 5.45 -5.49
N HIS A 74 4.40 6.17 -5.74
CA HIS A 74 4.93 7.19 -4.83
C HIS A 74 3.91 8.25 -4.46
N ALA A 75 3.21 8.83 -5.45
CA ALA A 75 2.18 9.83 -5.21
C ALA A 75 1.04 9.30 -4.33
N MET A 76 0.66 8.03 -4.48
CA MET A 76 -0.38 7.43 -3.64
C MET A 76 0.13 7.08 -2.24
N MET A 77 1.40 6.72 -2.09
CA MET A 77 1.99 6.47 -0.77
C MET A 77 2.11 7.77 0.02
N GLU A 78 2.48 8.88 -0.62
CA GLU A 78 2.47 10.20 0.02
C GLU A 78 1.07 10.58 0.52
N ASN A 79 0.04 10.32 -0.30
CA ASN A 79 -1.35 10.52 0.13
C ASN A 79 -1.74 9.62 1.30
N LEU A 80 -1.27 8.36 1.33
CA LEU A 80 -1.52 7.42 2.41
C LEU A 80 -0.88 7.89 3.72
N GLU A 81 0.39 8.25 3.70
CA GLU A 81 1.17 8.68 4.87
C GLU A 81 0.69 10.02 5.42
N THR A 82 0.21 10.93 4.55
CA THR A 82 -0.35 12.22 4.98
C THR A 82 -1.64 12.07 5.79
N HIS A 83 -2.38 10.98 5.58
CA HIS A 83 -3.73 10.82 6.12
C HIS A 83 -3.87 9.67 7.11
N THR A 84 -2.83 8.84 7.30
CA THR A 84 -2.89 7.62 8.11
C THR A 84 -1.54 7.29 8.72
N SER A 85 -1.55 6.47 9.78
CA SER A 85 -0.34 5.94 10.40
C SER A 85 0.34 4.80 9.59
N TRP A 86 -0.20 4.47 8.40
CA TRP A 86 0.35 3.43 7.54
C TRP A 86 1.46 3.99 6.66
N ARG A 87 2.54 3.21 6.58
CA ARG A 87 3.64 3.42 5.64
C ARG A 87 3.77 2.21 4.74
N VAL A 88 4.27 2.44 3.53
CA VAL A 88 4.54 1.37 2.57
C VAL A 88 5.96 1.47 2.08
N ILE A 89 6.74 0.43 2.36
CA ILE A 89 8.09 0.27 1.82
C ILE A 89 7.95 -0.48 0.50
N VAL A 90 8.50 0.09 -0.57
CA VAL A 90 8.47 -0.48 -1.91
C VAL A 90 9.87 -0.92 -2.30
N ASP A 91 10.11 -2.21 -2.29
CA ASP A 91 11.35 -2.84 -2.71
C ASP A 91 11.22 -3.30 -4.16
N LYS A 92 12.04 -2.72 -5.04
CA LYS A 92 12.16 -3.18 -6.43
C LYS A 92 13.27 -4.23 -6.51
N LYS A 93 12.95 -5.43 -7.01
CA LYS A 93 13.99 -6.40 -7.37
C LYS A 93 14.69 -5.95 -8.65
N SER A 94 16.02 -6.05 -8.67
CA SER A 94 16.84 -5.64 -9.81
C SER A 94 16.52 -6.51 -11.03
N THR A 95 15.91 -5.89 -12.04
CA THR A 95 15.61 -6.51 -13.32
C THR A 95 16.27 -5.72 -14.45
N LYS A 96 16.62 -6.42 -15.54
CA LYS A 96 17.17 -5.79 -16.74
C LYS A 96 16.13 -4.85 -17.36
N PRO A 97 16.53 -3.79 -18.08
CA PRO A 97 15.60 -2.98 -18.86
C PRO A 97 14.72 -3.85 -19.76
N GLY A 98 13.40 -3.69 -19.68
CA GLY A 98 12.43 -4.48 -20.43
C GLY A 98 12.07 -5.85 -19.83
N ALA A 99 12.62 -6.22 -18.67
CA ALA A 99 12.06 -7.31 -17.87
C ALA A 99 10.86 -6.81 -17.04
N PRO A 100 9.96 -7.72 -16.62
CA PRO A 100 8.87 -7.39 -15.72
C PRO A 100 9.35 -6.68 -14.46
N LEU A 101 8.54 -5.76 -13.95
CA LEU A 101 8.80 -5.04 -12.73
C LEU A 101 8.34 -5.90 -11.56
N GLU A 102 9.28 -6.44 -10.79
CA GLU A 102 9.01 -7.20 -9.57
C GLU A 102 9.09 -6.28 -8.36
N LEU A 103 7.94 -6.08 -7.69
CA LEU A 103 7.82 -5.22 -6.52
C LEU A 103 7.41 -6.04 -5.30
N LEU A 104 8.09 -5.77 -4.20
CA LEU A 104 7.73 -6.23 -2.87
C LEU A 104 7.28 -5.01 -2.06
N TYR A 105 6.08 -5.12 -1.50
CA TYR A 105 5.46 -4.10 -0.68
C TYR A 105 5.46 -4.58 0.76
N THR A 106 6.02 -3.79 1.65
CA THR A 106 5.88 -4.01 3.10
C THR A 106 5.01 -2.90 3.67
N LEU A 107 3.78 -3.23 4.03
CA LEU A 107 2.87 -2.31 4.71
C LEU A 107 3.14 -2.39 6.19
N VAL A 108 3.36 -1.23 6.82
CA VAL A 108 3.68 -1.15 8.24
C VAL A 108 2.83 -0.05 8.87
N ARG A 109 2.22 -0.37 10.00
CA ARG A 109 1.66 0.60 10.93
C ARG A 109 2.45 0.49 12.21
N THR A 110 3.25 1.50 12.52
CA THR A 110 4.00 1.59 13.77
C THR A 110 3.27 2.53 14.72
N LYS A 111 3.25 2.18 16.01
CA LYS A 111 3.01 3.14 17.08
C LYS A 111 4.02 4.28 16.96
N GLU A 112 3.56 5.53 16.77
CA GLU A 112 4.40 6.66 17.14
C GLU A 112 4.51 6.63 18.67
N GLU A 113 5.69 6.25 19.18
CA GLU A 113 6.03 6.51 20.57
C GLU A 113 6.34 8.01 20.68
N TRP A 114 5.41 8.76 21.24
CA TRP A 114 5.66 10.08 21.81
C TRP A 114 5.87 9.95 23.32
#